data_AF-A0A7W0RMP2-F1
#
_entry.id   AF-A0A7W0RMP2-F1
#
_cell.length_a   1.000
_cell.length_b   1.000
_cell.length_c   1.000
_cell.angle_alpha   90.00
_cell.angle_beta   90.00
_cell.angle_gamma   90.00
#
_symmetry.space_group_name_H-M   'P 1'
#
loop_
_entity.id
_entity.type
_entity.pdbx_description
1 polymer ?
#
loop_
_entity_poly.entity_id
_entity_poly.type
_entity_poly.pdbx_seq_one_letter_code
_entity_poly.pdbx_strand_id
1 'polypeptide(L)'
;MDFEQRLERAIERGRHSKEERGRQAAARQLTEEELRHLHSSARLELAEHIDNCLRAVADRFPGFTFSTIAGEDGWGAKITRDDVQFGRGAAETVYSRLELLVRPFSTARIVELLAKGTIRNREVLNRTHFQRLGQLDVASFTEQLDLWVLEYAERFAGER
;
A
#
# COMPACT_ATOMS: atom_id res chain seq x y z
N MET A 1 -5.49 16.77 15.93
CA MET A 1 -5.91 15.49 16.53
C MET A 1 -4.86 15.07 17.52
N ASP A 2 -5.28 14.79 18.75
CA ASP A 2 -4.41 14.45 19.88
C ASP A 2 -3.83 13.03 19.74
N PHE A 3 -2.61 12.82 20.24
CA PHE A 3 -1.91 11.54 20.16
C PHE A 3 -2.66 10.45 20.94
N GLU A 4 -3.20 10.78 22.11
CA GLU A 4 -3.96 9.84 22.94
C GLU A 4 -5.22 9.35 22.23
N GLN A 5 -5.95 10.24 21.55
CA GLN A 5 -7.14 9.87 20.77
C GLN A 5 -6.81 8.96 19.57
N ARG A 6 -5.63 9.13 18.95
CA ARG A 6 -5.16 8.25 17.88
C ARG A 6 -4.76 6.87 18.43
N LEU A 7 -4.12 6.85 19.60
CA LEU A 7 -3.70 5.62 20.28
C LEU A 7 -4.91 4.81 20.77
N GLU A 8 -5.87 5.46 21.42
CA GLU A 8 -7.08 4.81 21.95
C GLU A 8 -7.91 4.20 20.81
N ARG A 9 -8.11 4.96 19.72
CA ARG A 9 -8.73 4.41 18.50
C ARG A 9 -7.95 3.24 17.92
N ALA A 10 -6.62 3.27 17.93
CA ALA A 10 -5.81 2.16 17.42
C ALA A 10 -5.95 0.90 18.31
N ILE A 11 -5.99 1.07 19.63
CA ILE A 11 -6.17 -0.01 20.60
C ILE A 11 -7.58 -0.61 20.51
N GLU A 12 -8.62 0.21 20.44
CA GLU A 12 -10.01 -0.23 20.31
C GLU A 12 -10.23 -0.96 18.99
N ARG A 13 -9.70 -0.44 17.87
CA ARG A 13 -9.70 -1.18 16.59
C ARG A 13 -9.01 -2.53 16.71
N GLY A 14 -7.83 -2.58 17.33
CA GLY A 14 -7.10 -3.83 17.55
C GLY A 14 -7.88 -4.85 18.40
N ARG A 15 -8.62 -4.39 19.42
CA ARG A 15 -9.46 -5.24 20.29
C ARG A 15 -10.73 -5.71 19.61
N HIS A 16 -11.49 -4.81 18.98
CA HIS A 16 -12.70 -5.17 18.22
C HIS A 16 -12.36 -6.15 17.10
N SER A 17 -11.33 -5.85 16.32
CA SER A 17 -10.90 -6.72 15.25
C SER A 17 -10.45 -8.09 15.77
N LYS A 18 -9.81 -8.19 16.95
CA LYS A 18 -9.48 -9.49 17.57
C LYS A 18 -10.69 -10.24 18.14
N GLU A 19 -11.65 -9.57 18.75
CA GLU A 19 -12.83 -10.18 19.39
C GLU A 19 -13.90 -10.61 18.37
N GLU A 20 -14.18 -9.81 17.34
CA GLU A 20 -15.06 -10.18 16.23
C GLU A 20 -14.47 -11.39 15.47
N ARG A 21 -13.15 -11.39 15.21
CA ARG A 21 -12.43 -12.48 14.55
C ARG A 21 -12.39 -13.76 15.39
N GLY A 22 -12.23 -13.67 16.72
CA GLY A 22 -12.23 -14.84 17.61
C GLY A 22 -13.58 -15.58 17.62
N ARG A 23 -14.69 -14.83 17.50
CA ARG A 23 -16.04 -15.41 17.40
C ARG A 23 -16.39 -15.90 15.99
N GLN A 24 -15.92 -15.26 14.93
CA GLN A 24 -16.24 -15.66 13.55
C GLN A 24 -15.33 -16.77 13.00
N ALA A 25 -14.02 -16.76 13.32
CA ALA A 25 -13.06 -17.75 12.83
C ALA A 25 -13.26 -19.15 13.44
N ALA A 26 -13.91 -19.24 14.60
CA ALA A 26 -14.25 -20.51 15.23
C ALA A 26 -15.42 -21.24 14.55
N ALA A 27 -16.17 -20.58 13.64
CA ALA A 27 -17.47 -21.08 13.19
C ALA A 27 -17.66 -21.24 11.66
N ARG A 28 -16.76 -20.78 10.79
CA ARG A 28 -16.96 -20.87 9.33
C ARG A 28 -15.74 -21.39 8.58
N GLN A 29 -15.84 -22.60 8.04
CA GLN A 29 -15.03 -23.01 6.89
C GLN A 29 -15.60 -22.29 5.66
N LEU A 30 -14.99 -21.18 5.25
CA LEU A 30 -15.33 -20.51 4.01
C LEU A 30 -15.00 -21.43 2.83
N THR A 31 -15.93 -21.52 1.89
CA THR A 31 -15.74 -22.19 0.61
C THR A 31 -14.71 -21.45 -0.24
N GLU A 32 -14.16 -22.14 -1.24
CA GLU A 32 -13.16 -21.53 -2.13
C GLU A 32 -13.74 -20.37 -2.95
N GLU A 33 -15.01 -20.45 -3.34
CA GLU A 33 -15.72 -19.39 -4.04
C GLU A 33 -15.89 -18.14 -3.17
N GLU A 34 -16.27 -18.30 -1.91
CA GLU A 34 -16.37 -17.20 -0.95
C GLU A 34 -15.02 -16.53 -0.71
N LEU A 35 -13.93 -17.30 -0.63
CA LEU A 35 -12.58 -16.76 -0.49
C LEU A 35 -12.15 -15.96 -1.73
N ARG A 36 -12.48 -16.43 -2.93
CA ARG A 36 -12.22 -15.70 -4.19
C ARG A 36 -13.02 -14.40 -4.26
N HIS A 37 -14.28 -14.44 -3.83
CA HIS A 37 -15.13 -13.26 -3.77
C HIS A 37 -14.57 -12.23 -2.77
N LEU A 38 -14.23 -12.67 -1.55
CA LEU A 38 -13.64 -11.82 -0.51
C LEU A 38 -12.34 -11.16 -0.98
N HIS A 39 -11.45 -11.94 -1.59
CA HIS A 39 -10.22 -11.40 -2.17
C HIS A 39 -10.50 -10.38 -3.27
N SER A 40 -11.44 -10.67 -4.17
CA SER A 40 -11.77 -9.77 -5.28
C SER A 40 -12.33 -8.43 -4.80
N SER A 41 -13.20 -8.46 -3.78
CA SER A 41 -13.76 -7.27 -3.15
C SER A 41 -12.67 -6.43 -2.47
N ALA A 42 -11.84 -7.06 -1.63
CA ALA A 42 -10.77 -6.37 -0.92
C ALA A 42 -9.74 -5.77 -1.88
N ARG A 43 -9.38 -6.51 -2.93
CA ARG A 43 -8.48 -6.02 -3.97
C ARG A 43 -9.02 -4.77 -4.67
N LEU A 44 -10.32 -4.73 -4.98
CA LEU A 44 -10.93 -3.57 -5.63
C LEU A 44 -10.82 -2.33 -4.74
N GLU A 45 -11.21 -2.46 -3.47
CA GLU A 45 -11.14 -1.38 -2.48
C GLU A 45 -9.71 -0.89 -2.26
N LEU A 46 -8.76 -1.81 -2.10
CA LEU A 46 -7.36 -1.46 -1.91
C LEU A 46 -6.72 -0.84 -3.15
N ALA A 47 -7.05 -1.30 -4.35
CA ALA A 47 -6.56 -0.72 -5.58
C ALA A 47 -7.07 0.72 -5.77
N GLU A 48 -8.35 0.98 -5.49
CA GLU A 48 -8.92 2.33 -5.52
C GLU A 48 -8.24 3.25 -4.50
N HIS A 49 -7.99 2.76 -3.29
CA HIS A 49 -7.27 3.51 -2.27
C HIS A 49 -5.84 3.85 -2.70
N ILE A 50 -5.11 2.87 -3.26
CA ILE A 50 -3.76 3.06 -3.82
C ILE A 50 -3.76 4.17 -4.89
N ASP A 51 -4.71 4.12 -5.82
CA ASP A 51 -4.84 5.12 -6.88
C ASP A 51 -5.00 6.53 -6.28
N ASN A 52 -5.90 6.68 -5.32
CA ASN A 52 -6.16 7.96 -4.66
C ASN A 52 -4.94 8.50 -3.91
N CYS A 53 -4.25 7.65 -3.14
CA CYS A 53 -3.05 8.03 -2.41
C CYS A 53 -1.93 8.49 -3.34
N LEU A 54 -1.64 7.73 -4.41
CA LEU A 54 -0.54 8.05 -5.31
C LEU A 54 -0.83 9.28 -6.18
N ARG A 55 -2.08 9.50 -6.59
CA ARG A 55 -2.50 10.75 -7.25
C ARG A 55 -2.28 11.94 -6.33
N ALA A 56 -2.67 11.83 -5.06
CA ALA A 56 -2.45 12.89 -4.08
C ALA A 56 -0.97 13.24 -3.91
N VAL A 57 -0.05 12.27 -3.96
CA VAL A 57 1.39 12.53 -3.96
C VAL A 57 1.81 13.24 -5.25
N ALA A 58 1.41 12.74 -6.42
CA ALA A 58 1.76 13.35 -7.70
C ALA A 58 1.26 14.79 -7.83
N ASP A 59 0.08 15.10 -7.31
CA ASP A 59 -0.50 16.45 -7.31
C ASP A 59 0.22 17.43 -6.37
N ARG A 60 1.01 16.94 -5.42
CA ARG A 60 1.77 17.75 -4.45
C ARG A 60 3.23 17.93 -4.84
N PHE A 61 3.80 16.97 -5.58
CA PHE A 61 5.18 17.00 -6.04
C PHE A 61 5.23 17.08 -7.56
N PRO A 62 5.56 18.25 -8.14
CA PRO A 62 5.66 18.42 -9.59
C PRO A 62 6.63 17.40 -10.22
N GLY A 63 6.33 16.98 -11.44
CA GLY A 63 7.18 16.06 -12.22
C GLY A 63 6.90 14.57 -12.01
N PHE A 64 6.08 14.19 -11.04
CA PHE A 64 5.58 12.82 -10.96
C PHE A 64 4.51 12.56 -12.01
N THR A 65 4.64 11.42 -12.70
CA THR A 65 3.65 10.86 -13.60
C THR A 65 2.98 9.67 -12.93
N PHE A 66 1.65 9.65 -12.93
CA PHE A 66 0.84 8.57 -12.37
C PHE A 66 0.50 7.52 -13.44
N SER A 67 0.52 6.24 -13.06
CA SER A 67 0.02 5.15 -13.90
C SER A 67 -0.59 4.02 -13.06
N THR A 68 -1.74 3.51 -13.49
CA THR A 68 -2.40 2.34 -12.88
C THR A 68 -1.74 1.05 -13.38
N ILE A 69 -1.65 0.05 -12.50
CA ILE A 69 -1.16 -1.30 -12.78
C ILE A 69 -2.33 -2.25 -12.65
N ALA A 70 -2.62 -3.00 -13.72
CA ALA A 70 -3.57 -4.10 -13.71
C ALA A 70 -3.03 -5.20 -14.64
N GLY A 71 -2.63 -6.33 -14.07
CA GLY A 71 -2.05 -7.41 -14.85
C GLY A 71 -1.73 -8.65 -14.00
N GLU A 72 -0.86 -9.51 -14.54
CA GLU A 72 -0.48 -10.78 -13.90
C GLU A 72 0.19 -10.58 -12.54
N ASP A 73 0.94 -9.49 -12.38
CA ASP A 73 1.63 -9.17 -11.13
C ASP A 73 0.70 -8.67 -10.02
N GLY A 74 -0.48 -8.14 -10.37
CA GLY A 74 -1.45 -7.61 -9.41
C GLY A 74 -2.18 -6.35 -9.89
N TRP A 75 -2.79 -5.66 -8.91
CA TRP A 75 -3.57 -4.44 -9.11
C TRP A 75 -3.13 -3.34 -8.15
N GLY A 76 -2.96 -2.12 -8.65
CA GLY A 76 -2.54 -0.97 -7.88
C GLY A 76 -2.05 0.13 -8.79
N ALA A 77 -1.04 0.88 -8.38
CA ALA A 77 -0.50 1.97 -9.19
C ALA A 77 0.96 2.25 -8.87
N LYS A 78 1.56 3.06 -9.74
CA LYS A 78 2.88 3.64 -9.54
C LYS A 78 2.91 5.11 -9.94
N ILE A 79 3.76 5.86 -9.25
CA ILE A 79 4.20 7.19 -9.65
C ILE A 79 5.69 7.16 -9.95
N THR A 80 6.10 7.89 -10.98
CA THR A 80 7.50 7.97 -11.40
C THR A 80 7.89 9.40 -11.72
N ARG A 81 9.10 9.80 -11.37
CA ARG A 81 9.68 11.10 -11.70
C ARG A 81 11.13 10.91 -12.07
N ASP A 82 11.52 11.46 -13.21
CA ASP A 82 12.91 11.53 -13.64
C ASP A 82 13.41 12.97 -13.43
N ASP A 83 14.57 13.11 -12.79
CA ASP A 83 15.26 14.36 -12.58
C ASP A 83 16.65 14.29 -13.21
N VAL A 84 17.21 15.46 -13.54
CA VAL A 84 18.59 15.58 -14.03
C VAL A 84 19.41 16.28 -12.97
N GLN A 85 20.44 15.60 -12.47
CA GLN A 85 21.41 16.16 -11.54
C GLN A 85 22.66 16.59 -12.31
N PHE A 86 23.03 17.86 -12.18
CA PHE A 86 24.26 18.38 -12.78
C PHE A 86 25.44 18.20 -11.81
N GLY A 87 26.29 17.21 -12.09
CA GLY A 87 27.55 17.00 -11.38
C GLY A 87 28.70 17.86 -11.93
N ARG A 88 29.92 17.68 -11.38
CA ARG A 88 31.16 18.31 -11.85
C ARG A 88 31.64 17.71 -13.20
N GLY A 89 30.80 17.75 -14.24
CA GLY A 89 31.21 17.45 -15.62
C GLY A 89 30.22 16.65 -16.47
N ALA A 90 29.23 15.98 -15.87
CA ALA A 90 28.19 15.26 -16.61
C ALA A 90 26.82 15.43 -15.94
N ALA A 91 25.76 15.48 -16.76
CA ALA A 91 24.39 15.38 -16.31
C ALA A 91 24.09 13.90 -16.02
N GLU A 92 23.70 13.60 -14.79
CA GLU A 92 23.27 12.26 -14.37
C GLU A 92 21.75 12.26 -14.23
N THR A 93 21.08 11.31 -14.88
CA THR A 93 19.64 11.12 -14.73
C THR A 93 19.38 10.30 -13.47
N VAL A 94 18.57 10.82 -12.57
CA VAL A 94 18.14 10.13 -11.35
C VAL A 94 16.63 9.91 -11.41
N TYR A 95 16.19 8.73 -11.01
CA TYR A 95 14.75 8.42 -10.99
C TYR A 95 14.24 8.24 -9.56
N SER A 96 13.01 8.66 -9.36
CA SER A 96 12.23 8.42 -8.15
C SER A 96 10.93 7.72 -8.54
N ARG A 97 10.56 6.71 -7.78
CA ARG A 97 9.37 5.89 -8.02
C ARG A 97 8.73 5.47 -6.71
N LEU A 98 7.41 5.40 -6.69
CA LEU A 98 6.67 4.66 -5.68
C LEU A 98 5.65 3.76 -6.39
N GLU A 99 5.66 2.48 -6.07
CA GLU A 99 4.73 1.47 -6.58
C GLU A 99 4.09 0.72 -5.42
N LEU A 100 2.77 0.59 -5.47
CA LEU A 100 1.95 -0.14 -4.51
C LEU A 100 1.06 -1.12 -5.26
N LEU A 101 1.01 -2.37 -4.81
CA LEU A 101 0.38 -3.45 -5.55
C LEU A 101 -0.30 -4.45 -4.61
N VAL A 102 -1.54 -4.82 -4.94
CA VAL A 102 -2.24 -5.98 -4.38
C VAL A 102 -1.98 -7.19 -5.27
N ARG A 103 -1.42 -8.27 -4.71
CA ARG A 103 -1.12 -9.50 -5.45
C ARG A 103 -2.39 -10.26 -5.84
N PRO A 104 -2.34 -11.08 -6.91
CA PRO A 104 -3.46 -11.93 -7.30
C PRO A 104 -3.81 -12.99 -6.26
N PHE A 105 -5.07 -13.42 -6.29
CA PHE A 105 -5.54 -14.51 -5.45
C PHE A 105 -4.70 -15.77 -5.70
N SER A 106 -4.16 -16.33 -4.61
CA SER A 106 -3.30 -17.51 -4.65
C SER A 106 -3.85 -18.62 -3.77
N THR A 107 -3.29 -19.82 -3.94
CA THR A 107 -3.63 -21.00 -3.12
C THR A 107 -3.30 -20.81 -1.62
N ALA A 108 -2.48 -19.82 -1.27
CA ALA A 108 -2.19 -19.45 0.11
C ALA A 108 -3.39 -18.79 0.83
N ARG A 109 -4.44 -18.40 0.09
CA ARG A 109 -5.68 -17.81 0.65
C ARG A 109 -5.40 -16.57 1.50
N ILE A 110 -4.50 -15.72 1.00
CA ILE A 110 -4.11 -14.45 1.62
C ILE A 110 -4.47 -13.28 0.71
N VAL A 111 -4.64 -12.10 1.29
CA VAL A 111 -4.47 -10.82 0.60
C VAL A 111 -3.06 -10.34 0.91
N GLU A 112 -2.32 -9.93 -0.11
CA GLU A 112 -0.93 -9.48 0.00
C GLU A 112 -0.76 -8.13 -0.70
N LEU A 113 -0.19 -7.17 0.02
CA LEU A 113 0.26 -5.88 -0.48
C LEU A 113 1.77 -5.86 -0.60
N LEU A 114 2.25 -5.22 -1.66
CA LEU A 114 3.65 -4.98 -1.91
C LEU A 114 3.87 -3.49 -2.16
N ALA A 115 4.93 -2.95 -1.55
CA ALA A 115 5.34 -1.57 -1.68
C ALA A 115 6.82 -1.48 -2.06
N LYS A 116 7.10 -0.76 -3.14
CA LYS A 116 8.46 -0.50 -3.65
C LYS A 116 8.62 0.99 -3.89
N GLY A 117 9.65 1.59 -3.29
CA GLY A 117 9.94 3.01 -3.40
C GLY A 117 11.42 3.26 -3.59
N THR A 118 11.73 4.06 -4.60
CA THR A 118 13.06 4.58 -4.92
C THR A 118 13.01 6.09 -4.90
N ILE A 119 14.04 6.73 -4.37
CA ILE A 119 14.26 8.18 -4.46
C ILE A 119 15.67 8.38 -4.96
N ARG A 120 15.83 9.11 -6.06
CA ARG A 120 17.13 9.40 -6.69
C ARG A 120 18.04 8.16 -6.81
N ASN A 121 17.54 7.12 -7.48
CA ASN A 121 18.21 5.82 -7.68
C ASN A 121 18.46 4.99 -6.40
N ARG A 122 18.06 5.46 -5.21
CA ARG A 122 18.22 4.72 -3.95
C ARG A 122 16.90 4.09 -3.51
N GLU A 123 16.90 2.78 -3.29
CA GLU A 123 15.75 2.09 -2.69
C GLU A 123 15.55 2.57 -1.24
N VAL A 124 14.37 3.12 -0.96
CA VAL A 124 13.98 3.61 0.36
C VAL A 124 12.85 2.80 0.97
N LEU A 125 12.09 2.07 0.16
CA LEU A 125 10.95 1.28 0.60
C LEU A 125 10.90 -0.03 -0.18
N ASN A 126 10.88 -1.15 0.54
CA ASN A 126 10.65 -2.48 0.00
C ASN A 126 9.98 -3.31 1.09
N ARG A 127 8.65 -3.37 1.05
CA ARG A 127 7.85 -3.97 2.13
C ARG A 127 6.71 -4.80 1.56
N THR A 128 6.36 -5.84 2.31
CA THR A 128 5.21 -6.69 2.04
C THR A 128 4.35 -6.76 3.29
N HIS A 129 3.03 -6.70 3.12
CA HIS A 129 2.06 -6.91 4.19
C HIS A 129 1.01 -7.91 3.73
N PHE A 130 0.66 -8.88 4.57
CA PHE A 130 -0.32 -9.89 4.20
C PHE A 130 -1.19 -10.29 5.38
N GLN A 131 -2.41 -10.73 5.07
CA GLN A 131 -3.31 -11.37 6.03
C GLN A 131 -4.05 -12.52 5.36
N ARG A 132 -4.39 -13.54 6.15
CA ARG A 132 -5.25 -14.62 5.67
C ARG A 132 -6.65 -14.08 5.41
N LEU A 133 -7.28 -14.54 4.33
CA LEU A 133 -8.63 -14.11 3.94
C LEU A 133 -9.66 -14.30 5.06
N GLY A 134 -9.58 -15.40 5.83
CA GLY A 134 -10.47 -15.62 6.98
C GLY A 134 -10.26 -14.68 8.17
N GLN A 135 -9.24 -13.82 8.14
CA GLN A 135 -8.92 -12.84 9.17
C GLN A 135 -8.75 -11.43 8.59
N LEU A 136 -9.16 -11.25 7.33
CA LEU A 136 -8.90 -10.04 6.57
C LEU A 136 -9.55 -8.84 7.23
N ASP A 137 -8.76 -7.79 7.38
CA ASP A 137 -9.19 -6.47 7.83
C ASP A 137 -8.68 -5.43 6.86
N VAL A 138 -9.57 -5.03 5.94
CA VAL A 138 -9.24 -4.09 4.87
C VAL A 138 -8.83 -2.73 5.42
N ALA A 139 -9.40 -2.29 6.55
CA ALA A 139 -9.01 -1.04 7.20
C ALA A 139 -7.56 -1.08 7.70
N SER A 140 -7.10 -2.23 8.23
CA SER A 140 -5.69 -2.40 8.58
C SER A 140 -4.76 -2.29 7.35
N PHE A 141 -5.22 -2.70 6.17
CA PHE A 141 -4.46 -2.56 4.93
C PHE A 141 -4.42 -1.11 4.44
N THR A 142 -5.54 -0.38 4.49
CA THR A 142 -5.57 1.04 4.10
C THR A 142 -4.71 1.90 5.02
N GLU A 143 -4.76 1.67 6.34
CA GLU A 143 -3.86 2.33 7.30
C GLU A 143 -2.38 2.04 7.00
N GLN A 144 -2.06 0.81 6.59
CA GLN A 144 -0.70 0.42 6.24
C GLN A 144 -0.22 1.09 4.95
N LEU A 145 -1.10 1.22 3.95
CA LEU A 145 -0.84 1.94 2.71
C LEU A 145 -0.60 3.43 2.98
N ASP A 146 -1.47 4.07 3.78
CA ASP A 146 -1.32 5.47 4.17
C ASP A 146 0.03 5.73 4.83
N LEU A 147 0.43 4.85 5.77
CA LEU A 147 1.71 4.96 6.45
C LEU A 147 2.89 4.90 5.46
N TRP A 148 2.88 3.96 4.52
CA TRP A 148 3.95 3.84 3.52
C TRP A 148 4.01 5.02 2.56
N VAL A 149 2.86 5.52 2.13
CA VAL A 149 2.76 6.70 1.25
C VAL A 149 3.30 7.94 1.95
N LEU A 150 2.90 8.17 3.21
CA LEU A 150 3.38 9.29 4.01
C LEU A 150 4.88 9.21 4.27
N GLU A 151 5.40 8.03 4.65
CA GLU A 151 6.84 7.83 4.86
C GLU A 151 7.66 8.10 3.59
N TYR A 152 7.17 7.65 2.43
CA TYR A 152 7.80 7.95 1.15
C TYR A 152 7.80 9.45 0.85
N ALA A 153 6.66 10.11 0.99
CA ALA A 153 6.52 11.54 0.73
C ALA A 153 7.41 12.39 1.66
N GLU A 154 7.50 12.02 2.94
CA GLU A 154 8.38 12.68 3.91
C GLU A 154 9.86 12.55 3.50
N ARG A 155 10.29 11.33 3.15
CA ARG A 155 11.67 11.10 2.68
C ARG A 155 11.98 11.85 1.40
N PHE A 156 11.04 11.87 0.45
CA PHE A 156 11.20 12.60 -0.80
C PHE A 156 11.32 14.11 -0.56
N ALA A 157 10.53 14.67 0.36
CA ALA A 157 10.62 16.09 0.71
C ALA A 157 11.91 16.45 1.46
N GLY A 158 12.48 15.50 2.23
CA GLY A 158 13.72 15.67 2.97
C GLY A 158 15.00 15.54 2.13
N GLU A 159 14.93 14.81 1.02
CA GLU A 159 16.00 14.67 0.02
C GLU A 159 16.13 15.98 -0.80
N ARG A 160 16.92 16.93 -0.28
CA ARG A 160 17.36 18.12 -1.02
C ARG A 160 18.52 17.83 -1.95
#